data_AF-A0A5C6TEI0-F1
#
_entry.id   AF-A0A5C6TEI0-F1
#
_cell.length_a   1.000
_cell.length_b   1.000
_cell.length_c   1.000
_cell.angle_alpha   90.00
_cell.angle_beta   90.00
_cell.angle_gamma   90.00
#
_symmetry.space_group_name_H-M   'P 1'
#
loop_
_entity.id
_entity.type
_entity.pdbx_description
1 polymer ?
#
loop_
_entity_poly.entity_id
_entity_poly.type
_entity_poly.pdbx_seq_one_letter_code
_entity_poly.pdbx_strand_id
1 'polypeptide(L)'
;MFVSRSAIVGLLLPSASAVSLTYSKLYDNNSIPVSQLACYKNGLIMDGQPEWQTIGDIPHSITGLEQVDGPDSPLCVSRWILTYGETSRPVLILDSAKEGFVSTLDALNWLTGNKGEELGKVEVKTTRVDRTNCAFPLRRYRRDSDVSWWFLPGICLANSFLEGIFCRLFSSSSWVQSFTVSWIPKRIE
;
A
#
# COMPACT_ATOMS: atom_id res chain seq x y z
N MET A 1 -13.76 -11.06 -66.37
CA MET A 1 -12.60 -10.66 -65.54
C MET A 1 -13.14 -10.15 -64.21
N PHE A 2 -13.05 -10.94 -63.14
CA PHE A 2 -13.48 -10.51 -61.80
C PHE A 2 -12.23 -10.12 -61.01
N VAL A 3 -12.12 -8.84 -60.65
CA VAL A 3 -11.01 -8.31 -59.86
C VAL A 3 -11.39 -8.46 -58.38
N SER A 4 -10.86 -9.48 -57.72
CA SER A 4 -10.99 -9.66 -56.27
C SER A 4 -10.21 -8.58 -55.53
N ARG A 5 -10.92 -7.70 -54.81
CA ARG A 5 -10.33 -6.74 -53.88
C ARG A 5 -10.12 -7.41 -52.52
N SER A 6 -8.92 -7.90 -52.26
CA SER A 6 -8.52 -8.33 -50.92
C SER A 6 -8.37 -7.10 -50.02
N ALA A 7 -9.27 -6.96 -49.03
CA ALA A 7 -9.14 -5.96 -47.99
C ALA A 7 -8.14 -6.45 -46.95
N ILE A 8 -7.00 -5.76 -46.82
CA ILE A 8 -6.01 -6.02 -45.76
C ILE A 8 -6.53 -5.36 -44.48
N VAL A 9 -6.97 -6.16 -43.52
CA VAL A 9 -7.30 -5.69 -42.17
C VAL A 9 -5.99 -5.60 -41.38
N GLY A 10 -5.48 -4.39 -41.19
CA GLY A 10 -4.32 -4.12 -40.35
C GLY A 10 -4.69 -4.24 -38.86
N LEU A 11 -4.06 -5.19 -38.15
CA LEU A 11 -4.20 -5.33 -36.72
C LEU A 11 -3.38 -4.22 -36.03
N LEU A 12 -4.06 -3.19 -35.51
CA LEU A 12 -3.44 -2.19 -34.63
C LEU A 12 -3.20 -2.84 -33.26
N LEU A 13 -1.96 -3.26 -33.00
CA LEU A 13 -1.55 -3.65 -31.65
C LEU A 13 -1.50 -2.40 -30.77
N PRO A 14 -2.16 -2.38 -29.60
CA PRO A 14 -2.01 -1.30 -28.65
C PRO A 14 -0.58 -1.31 -28.10
N SER A 15 0.22 -0.33 -28.50
CA SER A 15 1.51 -0.04 -27.88
C SER A 15 1.27 0.48 -26.47
N ALA A 16 1.46 -0.38 -25.46
CA ALA A 16 1.49 0.07 -24.08
C ALA A 16 2.78 0.87 -23.87
N SER A 17 2.66 2.19 -23.74
CA SER A 17 3.79 3.05 -23.39
C SER A 17 4.22 2.74 -21.95
N ALA A 18 5.45 2.27 -21.78
CA ALA A 18 6.05 2.17 -20.47
C ALA A 18 6.51 3.57 -20.03
N VAL A 19 6.32 3.89 -18.76
CA VAL A 19 6.73 5.16 -18.16
C VAL A 19 7.84 4.89 -17.16
N SER A 20 8.79 5.81 -17.04
CA SER A 20 9.86 5.73 -16.05
C SER A 20 9.31 5.86 -14.63
N LEU A 21 9.72 4.94 -13.76
CA LEU A 21 9.51 4.98 -12.32
C LEU A 21 10.86 5.00 -11.62
N THR A 22 11.09 5.99 -10.77
CA THR A 22 12.24 6.09 -9.87
C THR A 22 11.76 6.25 -8.43
N TYR A 23 12.67 6.33 -7.47
CA TYR A 23 12.36 6.54 -6.06
C TYR A 23 13.03 7.79 -5.49
N SER A 24 12.46 8.31 -4.40
CA SER A 24 13.05 9.38 -3.59
C SER A 24 12.99 9.04 -2.11
N LYS A 25 14.16 9.06 -1.45
CA LYS A 25 14.27 8.86 0.01
C LYS A 25 13.57 9.96 0.82
N LEU A 26 13.24 11.10 0.19
CA LEU A 26 12.45 12.14 0.82
C LEU A 26 11.06 11.62 1.23
N TYR A 27 10.43 10.81 0.40
CA TYR A 27 9.10 10.27 0.67
C TYR A 27 9.10 9.16 1.73
N ASP A 28 10.26 8.63 2.09
CA ASP A 28 10.43 7.66 3.18
C ASP A 28 10.73 8.35 4.53
N ASN A 29 10.88 9.68 4.56
CA ASN A 29 11.10 10.45 5.78
C ASN A 29 9.77 10.92 6.38
N ASN A 30 9.31 10.19 7.40
CA ASN A 30 8.04 10.43 8.09
C ASN A 30 7.94 11.80 8.77
N SER A 31 9.04 12.49 9.03
CA SER A 31 9.04 13.79 9.72
C SER A 31 8.80 14.98 8.78
N ILE A 32 8.77 14.77 7.47
CA ILE A 32 8.58 15.84 6.50
C ILE A 32 7.11 16.27 6.53
N PRO A 33 6.82 17.57 6.70
CA PRO A 33 5.46 18.07 6.68
C PRO A 33 4.85 17.96 5.28
N VAL A 34 3.56 17.63 5.22
CA VAL A 34 2.83 17.51 3.95
C VAL A 34 2.76 18.82 3.17
N SER A 35 2.99 19.95 3.83
CA SER A 35 3.02 21.28 3.22
C SER A 35 4.15 21.47 2.20
N GLN A 36 5.13 20.57 2.15
CA GLN A 36 6.18 20.56 1.13
C GLN A 36 5.77 19.87 -0.16
N LEU A 37 4.66 19.13 -0.17
CA LEU A 37 4.20 18.40 -1.35
C LEU A 37 3.43 19.34 -2.29
N ALA A 38 3.60 19.15 -3.60
CA ALA A 38 2.96 20.02 -4.60
C ALA A 38 1.43 20.04 -4.52
N CYS A 39 0.80 18.96 -4.04
CA CYS A 39 -0.66 18.86 -3.93
C CYS A 39 -1.24 19.45 -2.63
N TYR A 40 -0.42 20.09 -1.79
CA TYR A 40 -0.91 20.73 -0.58
C TYR A 40 -1.62 22.06 -0.87
N LYS A 41 -2.88 22.17 -0.46
CA LYS A 41 -3.72 23.34 -0.68
C LYS A 41 -4.51 23.71 0.57
N ASN A 42 -4.42 24.97 0.99
CA ASN A 42 -5.25 25.54 2.07
C ASN A 42 -5.26 24.74 3.39
N GLY A 43 -4.14 24.12 3.77
CA GLY A 43 -4.08 23.31 4.99
C GLY A 43 -4.29 21.81 4.79
N LEU A 44 -4.69 21.38 3.59
CA LEU A 44 -5.10 20.00 3.33
C LEU A 44 -4.48 19.47 2.03
N ILE A 45 -4.26 18.16 1.98
CA ILE A 45 -3.95 17.46 0.72
C ILE A 45 -5.21 16.86 0.09
N MET A 46 -6.14 16.38 0.92
CA MET A 46 -7.39 15.77 0.48
C MET A 46 -8.55 16.37 1.26
N ASP A 47 -9.52 16.94 0.55
CA ASP A 47 -10.77 17.39 1.16
C ASP A 47 -11.48 16.22 1.84
N GLY A 48 -11.86 16.39 3.12
CA GLY A 48 -12.62 15.41 3.90
C GLY A 48 -11.84 14.20 4.42
N GLN A 49 -10.50 14.28 4.51
CA GLN A 49 -9.66 13.27 5.18
C GLN A 49 -9.06 13.83 6.48
N PRO A 50 -8.60 12.95 7.41
CA PRO A 50 -7.88 13.41 8.59
C PRO A 50 -6.71 14.32 8.17
N GLU A 51 -6.44 15.30 9.02
CA GLU A 51 -5.38 16.29 8.83
C GLU A 51 -4.02 15.57 8.82
N TRP A 52 -3.60 15.05 7.66
CA TRP A 52 -2.24 14.55 7.49
C TRP A 52 -1.31 15.74 7.70
N GLN A 53 -0.48 15.69 8.74
CA GLN A 53 0.45 16.77 9.02
C GLN A 53 1.82 16.46 8.45
N THR A 54 2.17 15.18 8.42
CA THR A 54 3.45 14.67 7.97
C THR A 54 3.29 13.56 6.94
N ILE A 55 4.34 13.33 6.16
CA ILE A 55 4.43 12.21 5.20
C ILE A 55 4.16 10.87 5.89
N GLY A 56 4.57 10.71 7.15
CA GLY A 56 4.35 9.49 7.92
C GLY A 56 2.89 9.18 8.26
N ASP A 57 2.01 10.20 8.24
CA ASP A 57 0.58 10.03 8.50
C ASP A 57 -0.16 9.42 7.30
N ILE A 58 0.48 9.41 6.13
CA ILE A 58 -0.10 8.93 4.88
C ILE A 58 0.10 7.41 4.81
N PRO A 59 -0.98 6.60 4.90
CA PRO A 59 -0.86 5.14 4.91
C PRO A 59 -0.49 4.56 3.53
N HIS A 60 -0.53 5.39 2.48
CA HIS A 60 -0.33 5.01 1.09
C HIS A 60 1.07 5.36 0.60
N SER A 61 1.53 4.67 -0.44
CA SER A 61 2.75 5.04 -1.13
C SER A 61 2.58 6.40 -1.81
N ILE A 62 3.35 7.37 -1.32
CA ILE A 62 3.45 8.71 -1.91
C ILE A 62 4.17 8.60 -3.24
N THR A 63 3.66 9.30 -4.24
CA THR A 63 4.27 9.36 -5.56
C THR A 63 4.13 10.76 -6.14
N GLY A 64 5.23 11.23 -6.72
CA GLY A 64 5.30 12.41 -7.55
C GLY A 64 5.07 12.06 -9.02
N LEU A 65 4.41 12.94 -9.76
CA LEU A 65 4.16 12.80 -11.20
C LEU A 65 4.57 14.08 -11.93
N GLU A 66 5.22 13.91 -13.08
CA GLU A 66 5.73 15.02 -13.90
C GLU A 66 4.64 16.02 -14.34
N GLN A 67 3.42 15.52 -14.57
CA GLN A 67 2.28 16.33 -15.03
C GLN A 67 1.57 17.12 -13.90
N VAL A 68 2.10 17.09 -12.68
CA VAL A 68 1.54 17.85 -11.55
C VAL A 68 2.23 19.20 -11.48
N ASP A 69 1.57 20.22 -12.04
CA ASP A 69 2.09 21.59 -12.09
C ASP A 69 1.87 22.41 -10.80
N GLY A 70 1.17 21.84 -9.80
CA GLY A 70 0.88 22.50 -8.54
C GLY A 70 -0.39 22.01 -7.84
N PRO A 71 -0.84 22.72 -6.80
CA PRO A 71 -1.92 22.26 -5.90
C PRO A 71 -3.30 22.21 -6.55
N ASP A 72 -3.50 22.91 -7.66
CA ASP A 72 -4.74 22.91 -8.44
C ASP A 72 -4.75 21.85 -9.56
N SER A 73 -3.70 21.03 -9.68
CA SER A 73 -3.63 20.01 -10.72
C SER A 73 -4.74 18.96 -10.54
N PRO A 74 -5.48 18.58 -11.60
CA PRO A 74 -6.50 17.53 -11.54
C PRO A 74 -5.91 16.12 -11.33
N LEU A 75 -4.58 16.00 -11.32
CA LEU A 75 -3.84 14.78 -11.04
C LEU A 75 -3.50 14.66 -9.55
N CYS A 76 -3.60 15.73 -8.78
CA CYS A 76 -3.48 15.65 -7.33
C CYS A 76 -4.54 14.71 -6.75
N VAL A 77 -4.15 13.87 -5.79
CA VAL A 77 -5.02 12.89 -5.13
C VAL A 77 -5.52 11.78 -6.07
N SER A 78 -5.06 11.76 -7.32
CA SER A 78 -5.38 10.70 -8.27
C SER A 78 -4.65 9.41 -7.88
N ARG A 79 -5.32 8.27 -8.12
CA ARG A 79 -4.80 6.95 -7.79
C ARG A 79 -4.38 6.24 -9.06
N TRP A 80 -3.25 5.57 -8.99
CA TRP A 80 -2.65 4.89 -10.13
C TRP A 80 -2.20 3.49 -9.70
N ILE A 81 -2.33 2.55 -10.62
CA ILE A 81 -1.73 1.22 -10.49
C ILE A 81 -0.48 1.22 -11.35
N LEU A 82 0.66 0.98 -10.71
CA LEU A 82 1.93 0.76 -11.38
C LEU A 82 2.14 -0.75 -11.51
N THR A 83 2.47 -1.22 -12.71
CA THR A 83 2.69 -2.63 -13.01
C THR A 83 4.09 -2.82 -13.57
N TYR A 84 4.87 -3.70 -12.94
CA TYR A 84 6.19 -4.13 -13.36
C TYR A 84 6.21 -5.65 -13.48
N GLY A 85 6.32 -6.16 -14.71
CA GLY A 85 6.14 -7.59 -14.99
C GLY A 85 4.75 -8.06 -14.58
N GLU A 86 4.68 -9.01 -13.65
CA GLU A 86 3.42 -9.54 -13.10
C GLU A 86 3.01 -8.86 -11.78
N THR A 87 3.86 -8.01 -11.22
CA THR A 87 3.61 -7.34 -9.94
C THR A 87 2.93 -5.99 -10.17
N SER A 88 1.82 -5.75 -9.48
CA SER A 88 1.12 -4.47 -9.52
C SER A 88 1.02 -3.87 -8.13
N ARG A 89 1.16 -2.54 -8.03
CA ARG A 89 1.04 -1.82 -6.77
C ARG A 89 0.26 -0.52 -6.96
N PRO A 90 -0.76 -0.27 -6.12
CA PRO A 90 -1.47 1.01 -6.12
C PRO A 90 -0.63 2.11 -5.44
N VAL A 91 -0.65 3.31 -6.02
CA VAL A 91 0.04 4.51 -5.54
C VAL A 91 -0.89 5.73 -5.57
N LEU A 92 -0.57 6.74 -4.76
CA LEU A 92 -1.31 7.99 -4.67
C LEU A 92 -0.41 9.15 -5.11
N ILE A 93 -0.91 9.98 -6.04
CA ILE A 93 -0.17 11.15 -6.51
C ILE A 93 -0.40 12.31 -5.56
N LEU A 94 0.67 12.75 -4.89
CA LEU A 94 0.65 13.85 -3.93
C LEU A 94 1.69 14.92 -4.21
N ASP A 95 2.62 14.67 -5.13
CA ASP A 95 3.71 15.59 -5.41
C ASP A 95 3.96 15.74 -6.91
N SER A 96 4.79 16.72 -7.26
CA SER A 96 5.36 16.88 -8.58
C SER A 96 6.63 16.04 -8.73
N ALA A 97 6.90 15.56 -9.93
CA ALA A 97 8.17 14.95 -10.29
C ALA A 97 8.84 15.71 -11.43
N LYS A 98 10.15 15.53 -11.61
CA LYS A 98 10.85 16.11 -12.76
C LYS A 98 10.64 15.32 -14.05
N GLU A 99 10.55 14.00 -13.94
CA GLU A 99 10.41 13.09 -15.07
C GLU A 99 9.62 11.86 -14.63
N GLY A 100 8.60 11.47 -15.38
CA GLY A 100 7.80 10.27 -15.14
C GLY A 100 7.18 10.23 -13.74
N PHE A 101 7.37 9.09 -13.06
CA PHE A 101 6.89 8.85 -11.70
C PHE A 101 8.07 8.73 -10.71
N VAL A 102 7.95 9.36 -9.54
CA VAL A 102 8.91 9.25 -8.44
C VAL A 102 8.17 8.74 -7.22
N SER A 103 8.40 7.53 -6.75
CA SER A 103 7.68 6.95 -5.61
C SER A 103 8.53 6.84 -4.34
N THR A 104 7.92 6.38 -3.23
CA THR A 104 8.69 5.86 -2.08
C THR A 104 9.56 4.68 -2.49
N LEU A 105 10.68 4.46 -1.79
CA LEU A 105 11.55 3.30 -2.03
C LEU A 105 10.80 2.00 -1.76
N ASP A 106 9.92 1.97 -0.76
CA ASP A 106 9.07 0.83 -0.45
C ASP A 106 8.18 0.41 -1.65
N ALA A 107 7.64 1.37 -2.40
CA ALA A 107 6.84 1.09 -3.59
C ALA A 107 7.65 0.42 -4.69
N LEU A 108 8.84 0.96 -4.97
CA LEU A 108 9.74 0.41 -5.98
C LEU A 108 10.26 -0.97 -5.58
N ASN A 109 10.60 -1.17 -4.29
CA ASN A 109 11.02 -2.46 -3.76
C ASN A 109 9.92 -3.52 -3.91
N TRP A 110 8.66 -3.17 -3.67
CA TRP A 110 7.57 -4.13 -3.85
C TRP A 110 7.42 -4.56 -5.31
N LEU A 111 7.52 -3.62 -6.26
CA LEU A 111 7.43 -3.93 -7.69
C LEU A 111 8.60 -4.79 -8.17
N THR A 112 9.80 -4.56 -7.63
CA THR A 112 11.06 -5.17 -8.11
C THR A 112 11.55 -6.35 -7.28
N GLY A 113 10.84 -6.73 -6.21
CA GLY A 113 11.26 -7.80 -5.30
C GLY A 113 12.46 -7.42 -4.43
N ASN A 114 12.43 -6.22 -3.83
CA ASN A 114 13.47 -5.62 -2.99
C ASN A 114 14.77 -5.23 -3.72
N LYS A 115 14.69 -4.97 -5.02
CA LYS A 115 15.83 -4.52 -5.85
C LYS A 115 15.76 -3.05 -6.25
N GLY A 116 14.94 -2.25 -5.56
CA GLY A 116 14.67 -0.87 -5.93
C GLY A 116 15.91 0.02 -5.83
N GLU A 117 16.72 -0.14 -4.79
CA GLU A 117 17.97 0.62 -4.65
C GLU A 117 19.02 0.24 -5.72
N GLU A 118 19.11 -1.04 -6.08
CA GLU A 118 20.06 -1.56 -7.08
C GLU A 118 19.69 -1.09 -8.49
N LEU A 119 18.40 -1.16 -8.84
CA LEU A 119 17.92 -0.79 -10.17
C LEU A 119 17.86 0.73 -10.35
N GLY A 120 17.49 1.49 -9.31
CA GLY A 120 17.38 2.94 -9.33
C GLY A 120 16.17 3.47 -10.10
N LYS A 121 15.98 3.01 -11.34
CA LYS A 121 14.92 3.39 -12.27
C LYS A 121 14.44 2.16 -13.02
N VAL A 122 13.13 2.02 -13.19
CA VAL A 122 12.50 0.93 -13.95
C VAL A 122 11.42 1.48 -14.86
N GLU A 123 11.09 0.76 -15.93
CA GLU A 123 9.97 1.10 -16.81
C GLU A 123 8.73 0.32 -16.39
N VAL A 124 7.65 1.02 -16.06
CA VAL A 124 6.40 0.43 -15.59
C VAL A 124 5.23 0.80 -16.49
N LYS A 125 4.22 -0.07 -16.53
CA LYS A 125 2.92 0.26 -17.10
C LYS A 125 2.06 0.93 -16.03
N THR A 126 1.40 2.02 -16.39
CA THR A 126 0.56 2.78 -15.45
C THR A 126 -0.89 2.75 -15.88
N THR A 127 -1.80 2.64 -14.91
CA THR A 127 -3.25 2.69 -15.16
C THR A 127 -3.89 3.59 -14.10
N ARG A 128 -4.56 4.66 -14.55
CA ARG A 128 -5.33 5.53 -13.66
C ARG A 128 -6.59 4.80 -13.22
N VAL A 129 -6.89 4.84 -11.93
CA VAL A 129 -8.07 4.22 -11.33
C VAL A 129 -8.88 5.22 -10.52
N ASP A 130 -10.19 4.99 -10.45
CA ASP A 130 -11.08 5.81 -9.63
C ASP A 130 -10.80 5.65 -8.13
N ARG A 131 -11.16 6.68 -7.34
CA ARG A 131 -10.95 6.71 -5.88
C ARG A 131 -11.56 5.49 -5.20
N THR A 132 -12.68 4.99 -5.69
CA THR A 132 -13.44 3.84 -5.15
C THR A 132 -12.87 2.48 -5.54
N ASN A 133 -12.16 2.38 -6.67
CA ASN A 133 -11.70 1.12 -7.23
C ASN A 133 -10.26 0.76 -6.82
N CYS A 134 -9.57 1.67 -6.15
CA CYS A 134 -8.23 1.42 -5.64
C CYS A 134 -8.31 0.94 -4.20
N ALA A 135 -8.52 -0.36 -4.03
CA ALA A 135 -8.28 -1.01 -2.74
C ALA A 135 -6.77 -0.97 -2.48
N PHE A 136 -6.31 0.05 -1.77
CA PHE A 136 -5.00 -0.05 -1.15
C PHE A 136 -5.11 -1.22 -0.18
N PRO A 137 -4.24 -2.24 -0.27
CA PRO A 137 -4.05 -3.08 0.90
C PRO A 137 -3.69 -2.07 1.98
N LEU A 138 -4.58 -1.90 2.96
CA LEU A 138 -4.22 -1.13 4.13
C LEU A 138 -2.89 -1.73 4.52
N ARG A 139 -1.84 -0.90 4.56
CA ARG A 139 -0.85 -1.11 5.60
C ARG A 139 -1.73 -1.21 6.82
N ARG A 140 -2.02 -2.44 7.28
CA ARG A 140 -2.22 -2.64 8.71
C ARG A 140 -1.04 -1.88 9.23
N TYR A 141 -1.31 -0.71 9.81
CA TYR A 141 -0.35 -0.01 10.61
C TYR A 141 0.10 -1.08 11.57
N ARG A 142 1.23 -1.68 11.22
CA ARG A 142 1.77 -2.79 11.94
C ARG A 142 2.39 -2.07 13.11
N ARG A 143 1.56 -1.84 14.12
CA ARG A 143 2.02 -1.73 15.49
C ARG A 143 2.56 -3.11 15.89
N ASP A 144 3.52 -3.65 15.13
CA ASP A 144 4.39 -4.77 15.52
C ASP A 144 5.66 -4.19 16.15
N SER A 145 5.49 -3.16 16.96
CA SER A 145 6.39 -2.91 18.09
C SER A 145 6.00 -3.75 19.32
N ASP A 146 4.98 -4.62 19.22
CA ASP A 146 4.61 -5.61 20.25
C ASP A 146 4.65 -7.06 19.72
N VAL A 147 5.51 -7.38 18.76
CA VAL A 147 5.99 -8.76 18.58
C VAL A 147 7.29 -8.93 19.34
N SER A 148 7.17 -8.84 20.66
CA SER A 148 8.00 -9.66 21.53
C SER A 148 7.61 -11.11 21.23
N TRP A 149 8.37 -11.73 20.32
CA TRP A 149 8.39 -13.16 20.09
C TRP A 149 8.85 -13.88 21.36
N TRP A 150 7.97 -14.00 22.36
CA TRP A 150 8.01 -15.16 23.24
C TRP A 150 7.40 -16.30 22.44
N PHE A 151 8.29 -17.10 21.85
CA PHE A 151 8.02 -18.47 21.45
C PHE A 151 7.08 -19.15 22.46
N LEU A 152 5.83 -19.39 22.07
CA LEU A 152 5.01 -20.44 22.64
C LEU A 152 4.38 -21.21 21.47
N PRO A 153 4.73 -22.51 21.29
CA PRO A 153 4.15 -23.33 20.24
C PRO A 153 2.75 -23.76 20.70
N GLY A 154 1.73 -23.44 19.92
CA GLY A 154 0.36 -23.85 20.24
C GLY A 154 -0.63 -23.41 19.19
N ILE A 155 -0.67 -24.13 18.07
CA ILE A 155 -1.69 -23.94 17.02
C ILE A 155 -3.04 -24.40 17.61
N CYS A 156 -3.97 -23.46 17.83
CA CYS A 156 -5.37 -23.78 18.08
C CYS A 156 -6.14 -23.73 16.76
N LEU A 157 -6.47 -24.91 16.21
CA LEU A 157 -7.46 -25.04 15.15
C LEU A 157 -8.85 -24.87 15.77
N ALA A 158 -9.51 -23.74 15.48
CA ALA A 158 -10.90 -23.53 15.87
C ALA A 158 -11.80 -24.32 14.91
N ASN A 159 -12.43 -25.39 15.40
CA ASN A 159 -13.55 -26.00 14.72
C ASN A 159 -14.84 -25.60 15.46
N SER A 160 -15.78 -25.00 14.73
CA SER A 160 -17.03 -24.49 15.26
C SER A 160 -17.93 -25.66 15.65
N PHE A 161 -18.18 -25.91 16.94
CA PHE A 161 -19.39 -26.58 17.42
C PHE A 161 -19.48 -26.47 18.96
N LEU A 162 -20.52 -25.75 19.42
CA LEU A 162 -21.24 -25.81 20.70
C LEU A 162 -20.49 -26.21 22.00
N GLU A 163 -20.56 -25.28 22.96
CA GLU A 163 -20.33 -25.42 24.41
C GLU A 163 -18.91 -25.79 24.89
N GLY A 164 -18.25 -24.81 25.53
CA GLY A 164 -17.13 -25.05 26.46
C GLY A 164 -15.75 -25.19 25.80
N ILE A 165 -14.95 -24.12 25.84
CA ILE A 165 -13.52 -24.19 25.51
C ILE A 165 -12.82 -24.97 26.63
N PHE A 166 -12.55 -26.25 26.38
CA PHE A 166 -11.78 -27.10 27.28
C PHE A 166 -10.33 -27.19 26.77
N CYS A 167 -9.48 -26.27 27.23
CA CYS A 167 -8.04 -26.39 27.00
C CYS A 167 -7.46 -27.45 27.94
N ARG A 168 -7.29 -28.69 27.47
CA ARG A 168 -6.44 -29.69 28.15
C ARG A 168 -4.97 -29.36 27.88
N LEU A 169 -4.29 -28.83 28.90
CA LEU A 169 -2.83 -28.78 28.93
C LEU A 169 -2.30 -30.20 29.14
N PHE A 170 -1.64 -30.76 28.13
CA PHE A 170 -0.82 -31.96 28.30
C PHE A 170 0.55 -31.51 28.82
N SER A 171 0.65 -31.30 30.13
CA SER A 171 1.93 -31.05 30.82
C SER A 171 2.55 -32.39 31.18
N SER A 172 3.63 -32.78 30.49
CA SER A 172 4.46 -33.94 30.84
C SER A 172 5.45 -33.58 31.96
N SER A 173 4.94 -33.14 33.09
CA SER A 173 5.69 -33.15 34.36
C SER A 173 4.72 -32.79 35.48
N SER A 174 4.84 -33.58 36.53
CA SER A 174 3.99 -33.59 37.72
C SER A 174 3.82 -32.21 38.35
N TRP A 175 2.76 -32.05 39.14
CA TRP A 175 2.30 -30.87 39.89
C TRP A 175 1.21 -30.04 39.21
N VAL A 176 -0.04 -30.43 39.46
CA VAL A 176 -1.25 -29.65 39.16
C VAL A 176 -1.46 -28.64 40.28
N GLN A 177 -1.39 -27.34 39.98
CA GLN A 177 -2.10 -26.33 40.75
C GLN A 177 -3.18 -25.73 39.86
N SER A 178 -4.43 -25.92 40.28
CA SER A 178 -5.59 -25.32 39.62
C SER A 178 -5.75 -23.88 40.11
N PHE A 179 -5.78 -22.92 39.19
CA PHE A 179 -6.23 -21.56 39.49
C PHE A 179 -7.60 -21.33 38.84
N THR A 180 -8.60 -21.07 39.67
CA THR A 180 -9.89 -20.53 39.25
C THR A 180 -9.80 -19.01 39.28
N VAL A 181 -9.81 -18.37 38.11
CA VAL A 181 -9.93 -16.91 38.02
C VAL A 181 -11.42 -16.55 38.03
N SER A 182 -11.90 -16.09 39.19
CA SER A 182 -13.23 -15.51 39.37
C SER A 182 -13.24 -14.10 38.78
N TRP A 183 -14.08 -13.85 37.78
CA TRP A 183 -14.24 -12.53 37.17
C TRP A 183 -15.29 -11.72 37.94
N ILE A 184 -14.86 -10.67 38.63
CA ILE A 184 -15.72 -9.60 39.13
C ILE A 184 -15.62 -8.44 38.12
N PRO A 185 -16.70 -8.06 37.40
CA PRO A 185 -16.67 -6.88 36.54
C PRO A 185 -16.81 -5.61 37.39
N LYS A 186 -15.78 -4.77 37.44
CA LYS A 186 -15.90 -3.41 37.99
C LYS A 186 -16.44 -2.46 36.91
N ARG A 187 -17.59 -1.89 37.24
CA ARG A 187 -18.31 -0.80 36.57
C ARG A 187 -17.42 0.45 36.49
N ILE A 188 -17.38 1.06 35.32
CA ILE A 188 -16.77 2.38 35.07
C ILE A 188 -17.82 3.43 35.47
N GLU A 189 -17.47 4.29 36.43
CA GLU A 189 -18.07 5.62 36.60
C GLU A 189 -17.28 6.64 35.79
#